data_AF-A0A7J4RFC6-F1
#
_entry.id   AF-A0A7J4RFC6-F1
#
_cell.length_a   1.000
_cell.length_b   1.000
_cell.length_c   1.000
_cell.angle_alpha   90.00
_cell.angle_beta   90.00
_cell.angle_gamma   90.00
#
_symmetry.space_group_name_H-M   'P 1'
#
loop_
_entity.id
_entity.type
_entity.pdbx_description
1 polymer ?
#
loop_
_entity_poly.entity_id
_entity_poly.type
_entity_poly.pdbx_seq_one_letter_code
_entity_poly.pdbx_strand_id
1 'polypeptide(L)'
;MENIVEQTTDLVTRVRDHDRSQLFVQDESIGNCPQCASEIIETALSYTCEKNEGKEKGCSFVFWKDTSGRWFDRSTAKRLLEQKELTDLHGFFNRNGEAYETSIMISTEGKVTSSKSTGNRANSSDEAICPCPKCDGTIRETDTHYACDQETCKFSGVGKVICKREINRDEAKSILVDGKSPLIEDFISRRGRPFPAYLVLEGNKVGFEFPPREAAADARKFEVQPGVVAVCPKFGAEIYETETHYRPRTSATGCKIDIPREISKRVITREEAKELIEKGQIGPFDDLIAKKTGNPYTAILYLKKNQRIGYRFAKRE
;
A
#
# COMPACT_ATOMS: atom_id res chain seq x y z
N MET A 1 38.26 3.72 -43.51
CA MET A 1 38.13 3.80 -42.04
C MET A 1 37.51 5.12 -41.60
N GLU A 2 37.92 6.26 -42.14
CA GLU A 2 37.34 7.58 -41.81
C GLU A 2 35.84 7.67 -42.02
N ASN A 3 35.31 7.15 -43.14
CA ASN A 3 33.87 7.15 -43.43
C ASN A 3 33.02 6.41 -42.37
N ILE A 4 33.53 5.31 -41.81
CA ILE A 4 32.84 4.54 -40.74
C ILE A 4 32.88 5.33 -39.44
N VAL A 5 34.01 5.98 -39.13
CA VAL A 5 34.14 6.83 -37.93
C VAL A 5 33.20 8.03 -38.02
N GLU A 6 33.09 8.66 -39.18
CA GLU A 6 32.19 9.78 -39.44
C GLU A 6 30.72 9.37 -39.28
N GLN A 7 30.30 8.27 -39.92
CA GLN A 7 28.93 7.75 -39.79
C GLN A 7 28.58 7.36 -38.35
N THR A 8 29.52 6.75 -37.64
CA THR A 8 29.31 6.34 -36.24
C THR A 8 29.24 7.57 -35.33
N THR A 9 30.08 8.58 -35.57
CA THR A 9 30.08 9.82 -34.79
C THR A 9 28.81 10.62 -35.04
N ASP A 10 28.34 10.70 -36.28
CA ASP A 10 27.07 11.33 -36.64
C ASP A 10 25.88 10.61 -36.01
N LEU A 11 25.84 9.27 -36.02
CA LEU A 11 24.78 8.50 -35.37
C LEU A 11 24.77 8.74 -33.86
N VAL A 12 25.93 8.69 -33.20
CA VAL A 12 26.04 8.95 -31.75
C VAL A 12 25.60 10.37 -31.41
N THR A 13 25.96 11.35 -32.24
CA THR A 13 25.57 12.76 -32.06
C THR A 13 24.06 12.92 -32.21
N ARG A 14 23.46 12.32 -33.25
CA ARG A 14 22.00 12.34 -33.46
C ARG A 14 21.21 11.66 -32.35
N VAL A 15 21.72 10.58 -31.76
CA VAL A 15 21.08 9.91 -30.61
C VAL A 15 21.24 10.72 -29.33
N ARG A 16 22.42 11.32 -29.11
CA ARG A 16 22.72 12.15 -27.93
C ARG A 16 21.91 13.44 -27.92
N ASP A 17 21.81 14.09 -29.07
CA ASP A 17 21.15 15.38 -29.25
C ASP A 17 19.72 15.22 -29.80
N HIS A 18 19.14 14.02 -29.65
CA HIS A 18 17.80 13.72 -30.15
C HIS A 18 16.74 14.57 -29.46
N ASP A 19 16.33 15.65 -30.12
CA ASP A 19 15.23 16.48 -29.66
C ASP A 19 13.89 15.84 -30.02
N ARG A 20 13.21 15.31 -29.00
CA ARG A 20 11.89 14.69 -29.11
C ARG A 20 10.80 15.67 -29.58
N SER A 21 11.06 16.98 -29.52
CA SER A 21 10.13 18.02 -30.01
C SER A 21 10.01 18.02 -31.53
N GLN A 22 11.04 17.58 -32.27
CA GLN A 22 11.10 17.62 -33.73
C GLN A 22 10.41 16.43 -34.40
N LEU A 23 10.03 15.40 -33.63
CA LEU A 23 9.54 14.12 -34.16
C LEU A 23 8.24 14.22 -34.96
N PHE A 24 7.38 15.18 -34.65
CA PHE A 24 6.01 15.25 -35.17
C PHE A 24 5.66 16.63 -35.75
N VAL A 25 6.66 17.50 -35.97
CA VAL A 25 6.45 18.89 -36.43
C VAL A 25 5.88 18.93 -37.86
N GLN A 26 6.17 17.91 -38.67
CA GLN A 26 5.71 17.82 -40.06
C GLN A 26 4.38 17.07 -40.21
N ASP A 27 3.85 16.52 -39.11
CA ASP A 27 2.61 15.75 -39.16
C ASP A 27 1.41 16.69 -39.17
N GLU A 28 0.36 16.32 -39.91
CA GLU A 28 -0.88 17.10 -39.97
C GLU A 28 -1.53 17.24 -38.57
N SER A 29 -2.42 18.21 -38.41
CA SER A 29 -3.22 18.29 -37.20
C SER A 29 -4.13 17.07 -37.03
N ILE A 30 -4.34 16.67 -35.78
CA ILE A 30 -5.24 15.56 -35.43
C ILE A 30 -6.69 16.05 -35.36
N GLY A 31 -6.92 17.32 -35.10
CA GLY A 31 -8.24 17.91 -35.04
C GLY A 31 -8.24 19.23 -34.29
N ASN A 32 -9.44 19.78 -34.11
CA ASN A 32 -9.63 21.05 -33.41
C ASN A 32 -9.74 20.84 -31.91
N CYS A 33 -9.10 21.74 -31.16
CA CYS A 33 -9.16 21.75 -29.71
C CYS A 33 -10.60 22.04 -29.24
N PRO A 34 -11.19 21.21 -28.36
CA PRO A 34 -12.55 21.44 -27.85
C PRO A 34 -12.67 22.67 -26.94
N GLN A 35 -11.55 23.22 -26.45
CA GLN A 35 -11.52 24.41 -25.60
C GLN A 35 -11.36 25.73 -26.38
N CYS A 36 -10.54 25.75 -27.44
CA CYS A 36 -10.19 26.98 -28.15
C CYS A 36 -10.25 26.90 -29.69
N ALA A 37 -10.74 25.78 -30.23
CA ALA A 37 -10.87 25.47 -31.66
C ALA A 37 -9.58 25.48 -32.49
N SER A 38 -8.42 25.73 -31.86
CA SER A 38 -7.11 25.76 -32.53
C SER A 38 -6.60 24.35 -32.81
N GLU A 39 -5.58 24.22 -33.64
CA GLU A 39 -5.07 22.91 -34.06
C GLU A 39 -4.43 22.13 -32.88
N ILE A 40 -4.61 20.81 -32.90
CA ILE A 40 -3.96 19.89 -31.98
C ILE A 40 -2.73 19.29 -32.69
N ILE A 41 -1.57 19.50 -32.07
CA ILE A 41 -0.28 18.97 -32.50
C ILE A 41 0.05 17.68 -31.75
N GLU A 42 0.74 16.78 -32.44
CA GLU A 42 1.21 15.53 -31.87
C GLU A 42 2.58 15.72 -31.22
N THR A 43 2.79 15.14 -30.05
CA THR A 43 4.09 15.07 -29.38
C THR A 43 4.41 13.62 -29.05
N ALA A 44 5.61 13.34 -28.50
CA ALA A 44 6.01 11.99 -28.15
C ALA A 44 5.09 11.28 -27.13
N LEU A 45 4.42 12.03 -26.26
CA LEU A 45 3.62 11.46 -25.16
C LEU A 45 2.16 11.93 -25.13
N SER A 46 1.82 13.00 -25.86
CA SER A 46 0.49 13.59 -25.82
C SER A 46 0.12 14.29 -27.14
N TYR A 47 -1.18 14.50 -27.30
CA TYR A 47 -1.80 15.39 -28.26
C TYR A 47 -2.13 16.70 -27.55
N THR A 48 -1.44 17.77 -27.94
CA THR A 48 -1.46 19.05 -27.22
C THR A 48 -1.99 20.14 -28.13
N CYS A 49 -2.73 21.11 -27.60
CA CYS A 49 -3.13 22.27 -28.40
C CYS A 49 -1.90 23.11 -28.79
N GLU A 50 -1.86 23.62 -30.02
CA GLU A 50 -0.81 24.54 -30.50
C GLU A 50 -0.65 25.78 -29.59
N LYS A 51 -1.76 26.30 -29.04
CA LYS A 51 -1.76 27.45 -28.12
C LYS A 51 -1.46 27.08 -26.66
N ASN A 52 -0.96 25.87 -26.40
CA ASN A 52 -0.54 25.48 -25.05
C ASN A 52 0.88 26.00 -24.81
N GLU A 53 1.00 27.07 -24.03
CA GLU A 53 2.29 27.69 -23.68
C GLU A 53 2.82 27.20 -22.32
N GLY A 54 2.27 26.10 -21.80
CA GLY A 54 2.67 25.48 -20.54
C GLY A 54 1.76 25.77 -19.35
N LYS A 55 2.31 25.68 -18.15
CA LYS A 55 1.54 25.69 -16.90
C LYS A 55 0.97 27.10 -16.65
N GLU A 56 -0.35 27.21 -16.79
CA GLU A 56 -1.18 28.41 -16.57
C GLU A 56 -1.08 29.55 -17.60
N LYS A 57 -0.50 29.28 -18.78
CA LYS A 57 -0.52 30.21 -19.91
C LYS A 57 -0.98 29.48 -21.17
N GLY A 58 -1.93 30.09 -21.88
CA GLY A 58 -2.51 29.52 -23.09
C GLY A 58 -3.59 28.47 -22.83
N CYS A 59 -3.86 27.63 -23.83
CA CYS A 59 -4.88 26.58 -23.77
C CYS A 59 -4.37 25.37 -22.97
N SER A 60 -5.09 24.97 -21.93
CA SER A 60 -4.73 23.87 -21.02
C SER A 60 -4.98 22.47 -21.60
N PHE A 61 -5.45 22.36 -22.84
CA PHE A 61 -5.80 21.08 -23.45
C PHE A 61 -4.57 20.19 -23.66
N VAL A 62 -4.54 19.05 -22.96
CA VAL A 62 -3.51 18.01 -23.10
C VAL A 62 -4.18 16.64 -23.05
N PHE A 63 -4.13 15.91 -24.16
CA PHE A 63 -4.61 14.55 -24.24
C PHE A 63 -3.43 13.57 -24.29
N TRP A 64 -3.23 12.80 -23.22
CA TRP A 64 -2.14 11.83 -23.12
C TRP A 64 -2.36 10.60 -24.01
N LYS A 65 -1.32 10.19 -24.74
CA LYS A 65 -1.34 8.99 -25.60
C LYS A 65 -1.48 7.71 -24.79
N ASP A 66 -0.96 7.67 -23.56
CA ASP A 66 -1.19 6.56 -22.65
C ASP A 66 -2.22 6.97 -21.59
N THR A 67 -3.37 6.28 -21.58
CA THR A 67 -4.35 6.39 -20.49
C THR A 67 -4.75 5.00 -20.02
N SER A 68 -4.58 4.73 -18.72
CA SER A 68 -4.93 3.45 -18.08
C SER A 68 -4.29 2.22 -18.75
N GLY A 69 -3.04 2.37 -19.21
CA GLY A 69 -2.27 1.32 -19.87
C GLY A 69 -2.65 1.06 -21.32
N ARG A 70 -3.56 1.85 -21.88
CA ARG A 70 -3.96 1.81 -23.28
C ARG A 70 -3.29 2.94 -24.04
N TRP A 71 -2.57 2.59 -25.11
CA TRP A 71 -2.04 3.56 -26.06
C TRP A 71 -3.13 4.01 -27.06
N PHE A 72 -3.25 5.31 -27.26
CA PHE A 72 -4.17 5.94 -28.20
C PHE A 72 -3.41 6.30 -29.46
N ASP A 73 -3.63 5.51 -30.51
CA ASP A 73 -3.13 5.81 -31.84
C ASP A 73 -3.84 7.03 -32.43
N ARG A 74 -3.20 7.65 -33.41
CA ARG A 74 -3.69 8.85 -34.12
C ARG A 74 -5.14 8.68 -34.62
N SER A 75 -5.49 7.53 -35.19
CA SER A 75 -6.84 7.25 -35.68
C SER A 75 -7.89 7.17 -34.55
N THR A 76 -7.53 6.56 -33.43
CA THR A 76 -8.41 6.48 -32.25
C THR A 76 -8.56 7.85 -31.61
N ALA A 77 -7.48 8.62 -31.54
CA ALA A 77 -7.48 9.98 -31.02
C ALA A 77 -8.38 10.90 -31.85
N LYS A 78 -8.30 10.84 -33.19
CA LYS A 78 -9.22 11.57 -34.10
C LYS A 78 -10.68 11.25 -33.80
N ARG A 79 -11.02 9.96 -33.77
CA ARG A 79 -12.38 9.50 -33.47
C ARG A 79 -12.87 9.98 -32.09
N LEU A 80 -12.04 9.91 -31.06
CA LEU A 80 -12.40 10.35 -29.72
C LEU A 80 -12.63 11.86 -29.64
N LEU A 81 -11.85 12.66 -30.37
CA LEU A 81 -12.03 14.12 -30.44
C LEU A 81 -13.30 14.52 -31.18
N GLU A 82 -13.66 13.80 -32.24
CA GLU A 82 -14.88 14.03 -33.02
C GLU A 82 -16.14 13.61 -32.27
N GLN A 83 -16.16 12.39 -31.73
CA GLN A 83 -17.34 11.79 -31.11
C GLN A 83 -17.50 12.17 -29.64
N LYS A 84 -16.42 12.64 -28.98
CA LYS A 84 -16.29 12.91 -27.53
C LYS A 84 -16.47 11.70 -26.61
N GLU A 85 -17.16 10.67 -27.08
CA GLU A 85 -17.39 9.41 -26.40
C GLU A 85 -17.12 8.25 -27.36
N LEU A 86 -16.45 7.21 -26.86
CA LEU A 86 -16.28 5.93 -27.55
C LEU A 86 -16.78 4.80 -26.65
N THR A 87 -17.72 4.02 -27.15
CA THR A 87 -18.28 2.85 -26.45
C THR A 87 -17.46 1.59 -26.75
N ASP A 88 -17.44 0.67 -25.79
CA ASP A 88 -16.85 -0.68 -25.90
C ASP A 88 -15.44 -0.71 -26.52
N LEU A 89 -14.56 0.16 -26.01
CA LEU A 89 -13.19 0.25 -26.47
C LEU A 89 -12.30 -0.75 -25.72
N HIS A 90 -11.60 -1.59 -26.48
CA HIS A 90 -10.67 -2.61 -25.99
C HIS A 90 -9.24 -2.05 -25.77
N GLY A 91 -8.40 -2.83 -25.08
CA GLY A 91 -6.97 -2.53 -24.90
C GLY A 91 -6.61 -1.82 -23.60
N PHE A 92 -7.52 -1.78 -22.62
CA PHE A 92 -7.21 -1.30 -21.26
C PHE A 92 -6.71 -2.44 -20.39
N PHE A 93 -5.80 -2.14 -19.47
CA PHE A 93 -5.23 -3.12 -18.55
C PHE A 93 -5.46 -2.69 -17.10
N ASN A 94 -5.92 -3.61 -16.26
CA ASN A 94 -6.06 -3.35 -14.83
C ASN A 94 -4.71 -3.47 -14.11
N ARG A 95 -4.68 -3.16 -12.80
CA ARG A 95 -3.46 -3.28 -11.97
C ARG A 95 -2.91 -4.72 -11.88
N ASN A 96 -3.75 -5.72 -12.14
CA ASN A 96 -3.40 -7.14 -12.17
C ASN A 96 -2.93 -7.60 -13.56
N GLY A 97 -2.96 -6.73 -14.58
CA GLY A 97 -2.56 -7.03 -15.95
C GLY A 97 -3.66 -7.67 -16.82
N GLU A 98 -4.91 -7.73 -16.35
CA GLU A 98 -6.03 -8.28 -17.12
C GLU A 98 -6.60 -7.21 -18.05
N ALA A 99 -6.88 -7.62 -19.30
CA ALA A 99 -7.48 -6.77 -20.30
C ALA A 99 -8.99 -6.60 -20.04
N TYR A 100 -9.51 -5.39 -20.21
CA TYR A 100 -10.95 -5.12 -20.13
C TYR A 100 -11.40 -4.11 -21.19
N GLU A 101 -12.70 -4.14 -21.49
CA GLU A 101 -13.36 -3.20 -22.40
C GLU A 101 -14.16 -2.18 -21.59
N THR A 102 -14.07 -0.91 -21.98
CA THR A 102 -14.82 0.14 -21.31
C THR A 102 -15.20 1.26 -22.28
N SER A 103 -16.24 2.00 -21.92
CA SER A 103 -16.62 3.22 -22.62
C SER A 103 -15.83 4.39 -22.04
N ILE A 104 -15.30 5.26 -22.89
CA ILE A 104 -14.49 6.41 -22.50
C ILE A 104 -15.09 7.71 -23.01
N MET A 105 -14.90 8.77 -22.25
CA MET A 105 -15.24 10.13 -22.62
C MET A 105 -14.02 11.04 -22.46
N ILE A 106 -13.88 12.03 -23.33
CA ILE A 106 -12.85 13.07 -23.21
C ILE A 106 -13.48 14.38 -22.72
N SER A 107 -12.88 14.96 -21.68
CA SER A 107 -13.26 16.27 -21.17
C SER A 107 -12.74 17.40 -22.07
N THR A 108 -13.28 18.61 -21.88
CA THR A 108 -12.84 19.82 -22.60
C THR A 108 -11.38 20.18 -22.33
N GLU A 109 -10.78 19.68 -21.26
CA GLU A 109 -9.36 19.87 -20.90
C GLU A 109 -8.45 18.76 -21.49
N GLY A 110 -9.01 17.77 -22.19
CA GLY A 110 -8.24 16.67 -22.78
C GLY A 110 -8.03 15.47 -21.86
N LYS A 111 -8.58 15.50 -20.64
CA LYS A 111 -8.56 14.35 -19.72
C LYS A 111 -9.58 13.31 -20.17
N VAL A 112 -9.12 12.08 -20.38
CA VAL A 112 -9.96 10.92 -20.70
C VAL A 112 -10.41 10.23 -19.41
N THR A 113 -11.71 9.97 -19.29
CA THR A 113 -12.35 9.31 -18.16
C THR A 113 -13.20 8.14 -18.65
N SER A 114 -13.19 7.02 -17.96
CA SER A 114 -14.12 5.92 -18.26
C SER A 114 -15.53 6.24 -17.73
N SER A 115 -16.55 5.93 -18.53
CA SER A 115 -17.97 6.04 -18.17
C SER A 115 -18.34 5.01 -17.10
N LYS A 116 -17.76 3.81 -17.15
CA LYS A 116 -17.81 2.88 -16.02
C LYS A 116 -16.84 3.36 -14.93
N SER A 117 -17.39 3.62 -13.75
CA SER A 117 -16.69 3.88 -12.50
C SER A 117 -15.79 2.68 -12.16
N THR A 118 -14.60 2.64 -12.73
CA THR A 118 -13.54 1.74 -12.27
C THR A 118 -12.91 2.41 -11.04
N GLY A 119 -13.60 2.36 -9.90
CA GLY A 119 -12.99 2.76 -8.63
C GLY A 119 -13.98 3.24 -7.57
N ASN A 120 -14.31 2.35 -6.64
CA ASN A 120 -14.72 2.64 -5.26
C ASN A 120 -15.92 3.58 -5.07
N ARG A 121 -16.79 3.76 -6.07
CA ARG A 121 -18.00 4.59 -5.96
C ARG A 121 -19.20 3.83 -6.47
N ALA A 122 -20.26 3.86 -5.67
CA ALA A 122 -21.52 3.23 -6.01
C ALA A 122 -22.46 4.22 -6.66
N ASN A 123 -23.29 3.72 -7.57
CA ASN A 123 -24.33 4.50 -8.22
C ASN A 123 -25.67 4.29 -7.50
N SER A 124 -26.63 5.17 -7.75
CA SER A 124 -27.97 5.09 -7.17
C SER A 124 -28.79 3.86 -7.61
N SER A 125 -28.32 3.12 -8.62
CA SER A 125 -28.87 1.84 -9.10
C SER A 125 -28.48 0.64 -8.23
N ASP A 126 -27.45 0.78 -7.38
CA ASP A 126 -26.83 -0.35 -6.71
C ASP A 126 -27.53 -0.71 -5.39
N GLU A 127 -27.43 -1.97 -4.95
CA GLU A 127 -28.13 -2.42 -3.74
C GLU A 127 -27.62 -1.72 -2.48
N ALA A 128 -28.54 -1.09 -1.74
CA ALA A 128 -28.25 -0.44 -0.47
C ALA A 128 -28.03 -1.46 0.66
N ILE A 129 -27.00 -1.24 1.48
CA ILE A 129 -26.66 -2.11 2.61
C ILE A 129 -26.90 -1.40 3.94
N CYS A 130 -26.29 -0.22 4.10
CA CYS A 130 -26.30 0.51 5.36
C CYS A 130 -26.05 2.01 5.14
N PRO A 131 -26.40 2.87 6.12
CA PRO A 131 -26.00 4.27 6.10
C PRO A 131 -24.48 4.41 6.20
N CYS A 132 -23.94 5.50 5.66
CA CYS A 132 -22.51 5.78 5.70
C CYS A 132 -22.10 6.28 7.10
N PRO A 133 -20.99 5.76 7.69
CA PRO A 133 -20.52 6.22 9.00
C PRO A 133 -19.87 7.62 8.97
N LYS A 134 -19.75 8.25 7.80
CA LYS A 134 -19.05 9.55 7.61
C LYS A 134 -19.92 10.65 7.03
N CYS A 135 -21.03 10.33 6.38
CA CYS A 135 -21.90 11.29 5.74
C CYS A 135 -23.34 10.77 5.77
N ASP A 136 -24.31 11.61 5.42
CA ASP A 136 -25.72 11.23 5.31
C ASP A 136 -26.03 10.40 4.04
N GLY A 137 -25.00 9.89 3.37
CA GLY A 137 -25.11 9.01 2.21
C GLY A 137 -25.41 7.56 2.58
N THR A 138 -25.77 6.78 1.57
CA THR A 138 -25.99 5.33 1.70
C THR A 138 -24.80 4.58 1.12
N ILE A 139 -24.36 3.52 1.81
CA ILE A 139 -23.37 2.57 1.30
C ILE A 139 -24.10 1.51 0.48
N ARG A 140 -23.63 1.33 -0.75
CA ARG A 140 -24.17 0.38 -1.70
C ARG A 140 -23.09 -0.58 -2.19
N GLU A 141 -23.55 -1.70 -2.69
CA GLU A 141 -22.72 -2.79 -3.20
C GLU A 141 -22.31 -2.55 -4.65
N THR A 142 -21.01 -2.39 -4.92
CA THR A 142 -20.45 -2.37 -6.28
C THR A 142 -19.71 -3.67 -6.57
N ASP A 143 -19.30 -3.92 -7.82
CA ASP A 143 -18.56 -5.13 -8.20
C ASP A 143 -17.26 -5.35 -7.40
N THR A 144 -16.65 -4.27 -6.92
CA THR A 144 -15.33 -4.32 -6.27
C THR A 144 -15.33 -3.85 -4.82
N HIS A 145 -16.26 -2.98 -4.42
CA HIS A 145 -16.28 -2.31 -3.12
C HIS A 145 -17.69 -2.08 -2.59
N TYR A 146 -17.82 -1.97 -1.28
CA TYR A 146 -18.96 -1.37 -0.61
C TYR A 146 -18.66 0.13 -0.44
N ALA A 147 -19.29 0.95 -1.25
CA ALA A 147 -18.95 2.36 -1.42
C ALA A 147 -20.14 3.28 -1.16
N CYS A 148 -19.86 4.52 -0.78
CA CYS A 148 -20.90 5.53 -0.59
C CYS A 148 -21.35 6.12 -1.93
N ASP A 149 -22.64 6.40 -2.06
CA ASP A 149 -23.30 7.06 -3.21
C ASP A 149 -22.95 8.56 -3.33
N GLN A 150 -22.55 9.20 -2.22
CA GLN A 150 -22.26 10.64 -2.21
C GLN A 150 -20.88 10.99 -2.79
N GLU A 151 -20.84 11.83 -3.83
CA GLU A 151 -19.60 12.25 -4.51
C GLU A 151 -18.63 13.03 -3.60
N THR A 152 -19.17 13.76 -2.63
CA THR A 152 -18.39 14.56 -1.67
C THR A 152 -17.81 13.72 -0.53
N CYS A 153 -18.23 12.46 -0.41
CA CYS A 153 -17.77 11.58 0.65
C CYS A 153 -16.33 11.12 0.40
N LYS A 154 -15.45 11.37 1.39
CA LYS A 154 -14.02 10.96 1.33
C LYS A 154 -13.79 9.53 1.83
N PHE A 155 -14.84 8.75 2.05
CA PHE A 155 -14.73 7.36 2.48
C PHE A 155 -14.18 6.51 1.34
N SER A 156 -13.13 5.72 1.60
CA SER A 156 -12.47 4.93 0.55
C SER A 156 -13.25 3.67 0.13
N GLY A 157 -14.36 3.36 0.83
CA GLY A 157 -15.11 2.11 0.64
C GLY A 157 -14.46 0.92 1.36
N VAL A 158 -15.23 -0.14 1.57
CA VAL A 158 -14.72 -1.45 2.01
C VAL A 158 -14.53 -2.32 0.78
N GLY A 159 -13.34 -2.84 0.52
CA GLY A 159 -13.14 -3.75 -0.63
C GLY A 159 -13.92 -5.05 -0.43
N LYS A 160 -14.53 -5.57 -1.51
CA LYS A 160 -15.13 -6.93 -1.50
C LYS A 160 -14.07 -8.00 -1.35
N VAL A 161 -12.86 -7.75 -1.84
CA VAL A 161 -11.72 -8.67 -1.69
C VAL A 161 -10.63 -8.00 -0.87
N ILE A 162 -10.38 -8.51 0.35
CA ILE A 162 -9.33 -8.03 1.25
C ILE A 162 -8.36 -9.18 1.51
N CYS A 163 -7.08 -8.98 1.17
CA CYS A 163 -6.03 -9.99 1.37
C CYS A 163 -6.38 -11.40 0.83
N LYS A 164 -6.94 -11.44 -0.38
CA LYS A 164 -7.40 -12.65 -1.10
C LYS A 164 -8.60 -13.38 -0.48
N ARG A 165 -9.29 -12.76 0.48
CA ARG A 165 -10.56 -13.24 1.03
C ARG A 165 -11.70 -12.34 0.55
N GLU A 166 -12.81 -12.95 0.18
CA GLU A 166 -14.07 -12.25 -0.09
C GLU A 166 -14.78 -11.89 1.22
N ILE A 167 -15.17 -10.62 1.35
CA ILE A 167 -15.89 -10.09 2.50
C ILE A 167 -17.38 -10.13 2.17
N ASN A 168 -18.12 -10.87 2.97
CA ASN A 168 -19.56 -11.02 2.77
C ASN A 168 -20.31 -9.73 3.18
N ARG A 169 -21.55 -9.58 2.70
CA ARG A 169 -22.39 -8.40 2.97
C ARG A 169 -22.59 -8.17 4.48
N ASP A 170 -22.78 -9.24 5.24
CA ASP A 170 -22.97 -9.17 6.69
C ASP A 170 -21.68 -8.72 7.42
N GLU A 171 -20.52 -9.24 7.01
CA GLU A 171 -19.22 -8.82 7.55
C GLU A 171 -18.95 -7.34 7.25
N ALA A 172 -19.26 -6.89 6.02
CA ALA A 172 -19.15 -5.48 5.64
C ALA A 172 -20.09 -4.60 6.48
N LYS A 173 -21.32 -5.05 6.72
CA LYS A 173 -22.30 -4.33 7.55
C LYS A 173 -21.81 -4.18 8.99
N SER A 174 -21.26 -5.23 9.60
CA SER A 174 -20.67 -5.15 10.95
C SER A 174 -19.49 -4.17 11.00
N ILE A 175 -18.60 -4.18 10.00
CA ILE A 175 -17.47 -3.22 9.95
C ILE A 175 -17.97 -1.77 9.86
N LEU A 176 -19.05 -1.53 9.11
CA LEU A 176 -19.57 -0.20 8.83
C LEU A 176 -20.44 0.36 9.97
N VAL A 177 -21.19 -0.50 10.66
CA VAL A 177 -22.07 -0.11 11.78
C VAL A 177 -21.34 -0.17 13.12
N ASP A 178 -20.71 -1.30 13.43
CA ASP A 178 -20.05 -1.53 14.72
C ASP A 178 -18.62 -0.96 14.75
N GLY A 179 -18.07 -0.61 13.58
CA GLY A 179 -16.71 -0.11 13.42
C GLY A 179 -15.63 -1.18 13.54
N LYS A 180 -16.00 -2.43 13.86
CA LYS A 180 -15.10 -3.59 14.00
C LYS A 180 -15.75 -4.87 13.49
N SER A 181 -15.01 -5.70 12.75
CA SER A 181 -15.44 -7.04 12.37
C SER A 181 -15.22 -8.06 13.51
N PRO A 182 -15.86 -9.23 13.46
CA PRO A 182 -15.40 -10.40 14.21
C PRO A 182 -13.98 -10.82 13.80
N LEU A 183 -13.35 -11.72 14.57
CA LEU A 183 -12.04 -12.28 14.24
C LEU A 183 -12.16 -13.11 12.96
N ILE A 184 -11.44 -12.72 11.92
CA ILE A 184 -11.40 -13.44 10.64
C ILE A 184 -10.05 -14.13 10.54
N GLU A 185 -10.04 -15.45 10.40
CA GLU A 185 -8.81 -16.29 10.45
C GLU A 185 -8.17 -16.54 9.08
N ASP A 186 -8.93 -16.35 8.00
CA ASP A 186 -8.53 -16.80 6.66
C ASP A 186 -7.87 -15.71 5.79
N PHE A 187 -7.28 -14.67 6.38
CA PHE A 187 -6.56 -13.68 5.58
C PHE A 187 -5.22 -14.22 5.10
N ILE A 188 -4.90 -14.04 3.82
CA ILE A 188 -3.64 -14.52 3.24
C ILE A 188 -2.65 -13.36 3.08
N SER A 189 -1.52 -13.45 3.78
CA SER A 189 -0.45 -12.45 3.67
C SER A 189 0.20 -12.45 2.29
N ARG A 190 0.95 -11.38 1.97
CA ARG A 190 1.75 -11.30 0.74
C ARG A 190 2.76 -12.45 0.58
N ARG A 191 3.12 -13.12 1.69
CA ARG A 191 4.02 -14.29 1.76
C ARG A 191 3.27 -15.62 1.71
N GLY A 192 1.96 -15.61 1.44
CA GLY A 192 1.12 -16.80 1.29
C GLY A 192 0.72 -17.48 2.61
N ARG A 193 1.02 -16.88 3.77
CA ARG A 193 0.65 -17.46 5.07
C ARG A 193 -0.69 -16.94 5.55
N PRO A 194 -1.62 -17.80 6.03
CA PRO A 194 -2.85 -17.38 6.67
C PRO A 194 -2.54 -16.65 7.97
N PHE A 195 -3.35 -15.65 8.33
CA PHE A 195 -3.26 -14.96 9.60
C PHE A 195 -4.63 -14.48 10.08
N PRO A 196 -4.90 -14.55 11.39
CA PRO A 196 -6.12 -14.00 11.96
C PRO A 196 -6.00 -12.49 12.22
N ALA A 197 -7.05 -11.74 11.91
CA ALA A 197 -7.14 -10.31 12.19
C ALA A 197 -8.59 -9.82 12.31
N TYR A 198 -8.77 -8.71 13.02
CA TYR A 198 -9.99 -7.91 13.04
C TYR A 198 -9.85 -6.78 12.00
N LEU A 199 -10.91 -6.51 11.25
CA LEU A 199 -11.02 -5.33 10.40
C LEU A 199 -11.64 -4.19 11.21
N VAL A 200 -10.94 -3.06 11.30
CA VAL A 200 -11.37 -1.91 12.08
C VAL A 200 -11.48 -0.68 11.19
N LEU A 201 -12.52 0.12 11.39
CA LEU A 201 -12.70 1.36 10.64
C LEU A 201 -11.79 2.46 11.23
N GLU A 202 -10.64 2.67 10.59
CA GLU A 202 -9.65 3.71 10.94
C GLU A 202 -9.89 4.97 10.11
N GLY A 203 -10.74 5.86 10.63
CA GLY A 203 -11.06 7.12 9.96
C GLY A 203 -11.83 6.87 8.66
N ASN A 204 -11.18 7.04 7.50
CA ASN A 204 -11.80 6.89 6.18
C ASN A 204 -11.44 5.57 5.47
N LYS A 205 -10.68 4.69 6.13
CA LYS A 205 -10.17 3.44 5.57
C LYS A 205 -10.40 2.29 6.55
N VAL A 206 -10.39 1.07 6.03
CA VAL A 206 -10.38 -0.14 6.84
C VAL A 206 -8.92 -0.51 7.15
N GLY A 207 -8.59 -0.62 8.43
CA GLY A 207 -7.33 -1.08 8.98
C GLY A 207 -7.43 -2.49 9.55
N PHE A 208 -6.29 -3.07 9.93
CA PHE A 208 -6.20 -4.38 10.57
C PHE A 208 -5.77 -4.21 12.03
N GLU A 209 -6.55 -4.77 12.95
CA GLU A 209 -6.16 -4.96 14.34
C GLU A 209 -5.88 -6.45 14.56
N PHE A 210 -4.67 -6.79 15.02
CA PHE A 210 -4.26 -8.18 15.21
C PHE A 210 -4.45 -8.59 16.66
N PRO A 211 -4.91 -9.83 16.94
CA PRO A 211 -4.91 -10.34 18.29
C PRO A 211 -3.48 -10.36 18.88
N PRO A 212 -3.33 -10.28 20.21
CA PRO A 212 -2.04 -10.42 20.87
C PRO A 212 -1.37 -11.73 20.43
N ARG A 213 -0.11 -11.65 19.99
CA ARG A 213 0.61 -12.85 19.54
C ARG A 213 0.73 -13.83 20.70
N GLU A 214 0.14 -15.00 20.55
CA GLU A 214 0.43 -16.14 21.42
C GLU A 214 1.86 -16.61 21.15
N ALA A 215 2.53 -17.08 22.20
CA ALA A 215 3.88 -17.63 22.06
C ALA A 215 3.85 -18.86 21.13
N ALA A 216 4.96 -19.14 20.45
CA ALA A 216 5.06 -20.32 19.62
C ALA A 216 4.68 -21.58 20.42
N ALA A 217 3.90 -22.48 19.81
CA ALA A 217 3.39 -23.69 20.48
C ALA A 217 4.50 -24.56 21.12
N ASP A 218 5.72 -24.48 20.59
CA ASP A 218 6.90 -25.22 21.07
C ASP A 218 7.70 -24.50 22.17
N ALA A 219 7.20 -23.39 22.73
CA ALA A 219 7.92 -22.62 23.74
C ALA A 219 7.91 -23.35 25.09
N ARG A 220 9.09 -23.50 25.72
CA ARG A 220 9.21 -24.04 27.07
C ARG A 220 8.44 -23.15 28.05
N LYS A 221 7.50 -23.76 28.77
CA LYS A 221 6.69 -23.09 29.80
C LYS A 221 7.43 -23.12 31.13
N PHE A 222 7.47 -21.97 31.80
CA PHE A 222 8.07 -21.79 33.11
C PHE A 222 6.98 -21.45 34.14
N GLU A 223 7.20 -21.82 35.40
CA GLU A 223 6.33 -21.43 36.51
C GLU A 223 6.30 -19.90 36.64
N VAL A 224 5.11 -19.35 36.85
CA VAL A 224 4.89 -17.90 36.91
C VAL A 224 4.89 -17.43 38.36
N GLN A 225 5.86 -16.63 38.74
CA GLN A 225 5.84 -15.95 40.04
C GLN A 225 4.99 -14.66 39.97
N PRO A 226 3.95 -14.52 40.82
CA PRO A 226 3.15 -13.31 40.85
C PRO A 226 3.99 -12.14 41.38
N GLY A 227 4.06 -11.05 40.62
CA GLY A 227 4.72 -9.82 41.03
C GLY A 227 5.18 -8.97 39.85
N VAL A 228 5.48 -7.70 40.12
CA VAL A 228 6.12 -6.82 39.14
C VAL A 228 7.60 -7.21 39.03
N VAL A 229 8.06 -7.43 37.81
CA VAL A 229 9.46 -7.76 37.52
C VAL A 229 10.28 -6.49 37.45
N ALA A 230 9.80 -5.52 36.67
CA ALA A 230 10.42 -4.21 36.48
C ALA A 230 9.39 -3.20 35.96
N VAL A 231 9.73 -1.92 36.06
CA VAL A 231 8.96 -0.82 35.45
C VAL A 231 9.70 -0.36 34.20
N CYS A 232 8.98 -0.25 33.08
CA CYS A 232 9.57 0.22 31.83
C CYS A 232 10.04 1.68 31.96
N PRO A 233 11.32 1.99 31.71
CA PRO A 233 11.86 3.34 31.90
C PRO A 233 11.30 4.36 30.88
N LYS A 234 10.76 3.91 29.75
CA LYS A 234 10.21 4.81 28.71
C LYS A 234 8.72 5.12 28.86
N PHE A 235 7.94 4.16 29.34
CA PHE A 235 6.46 4.26 29.32
C PHE A 235 5.85 4.10 30.71
N GLY A 236 6.65 3.85 31.75
CA GLY A 236 6.16 3.61 33.12
C GLY A 236 5.33 2.33 33.27
N ALA A 237 5.30 1.46 32.25
CA ALA A 237 4.49 0.25 32.24
C ALA A 237 5.11 -0.82 33.15
N GLU A 238 4.28 -1.42 34.01
CA GLU A 238 4.67 -2.56 34.83
C GLU A 238 4.81 -3.82 33.97
N ILE A 239 6.00 -4.43 34.02
CA ILE A 239 6.32 -5.66 33.31
C ILE A 239 6.09 -6.84 34.23
N TYR A 240 5.33 -7.81 33.72
CA TYR A 240 4.98 -9.04 34.42
C TYR A 240 5.58 -10.24 33.71
N GLU A 241 5.80 -11.27 34.51
CA GLU A 241 6.18 -12.61 34.07
C GLU A 241 4.96 -13.37 33.55
N THR A 242 5.11 -14.02 32.41
CA THR A 242 4.17 -15.02 31.89
C THR A 242 4.88 -16.35 31.69
N GLU A 243 4.18 -17.42 31.29
CA GLU A 243 4.77 -18.75 31.12
C GLU A 243 5.98 -18.76 30.16
N THR A 244 6.02 -17.81 29.21
CA THR A 244 6.99 -17.81 28.11
C THR A 244 7.69 -16.47 27.91
N HIS A 245 7.13 -15.34 28.38
CA HIS A 245 7.66 -13.99 28.14
C HIS A 245 7.54 -13.07 29.37
N TYR A 246 8.39 -12.05 29.44
CA TYR A 246 8.22 -10.87 30.28
C TYR A 246 7.64 -9.74 29.43
N ARG A 247 6.40 -9.34 29.71
CA ARG A 247 5.62 -8.38 28.91
C ARG A 247 4.70 -7.53 29.79
N PRO A 248 4.26 -6.33 29.33
CA PRO A 248 3.29 -5.53 30.09
C PRO A 248 1.93 -6.22 30.13
N ARG A 249 1.19 -6.04 31.23
CA ARG A 249 -0.18 -6.58 31.38
C ARG A 249 -1.17 -5.98 30.38
N THR A 250 -0.99 -4.70 30.06
CA THR A 250 -1.90 -3.95 29.19
C THR A 250 -1.11 -3.23 28.10
N SER A 251 -1.50 -3.46 26.83
CA SER A 251 -0.91 -2.79 25.67
C SER A 251 -1.25 -1.30 25.55
N ALA A 252 -2.16 -0.79 26.39
CA ALA A 252 -2.62 0.61 26.41
C ALA A 252 -1.51 1.63 26.73
N THR A 253 -0.47 1.21 27.45
CA THR A 253 0.67 2.07 27.81
C THR A 253 1.61 2.38 26.63
N GLY A 254 1.42 1.71 25.48
CA GLY A 254 2.32 1.85 24.33
C GLY A 254 3.67 1.14 24.51
N CYS A 255 3.89 0.48 25.65
CA CYS A 255 5.06 -0.36 25.91
C CYS A 255 4.99 -1.63 25.04
N LYS A 256 6.02 -1.85 24.23
CA LYS A 256 6.18 -2.98 23.30
C LYS A 256 7.31 -3.93 23.72
N ILE A 257 7.69 -3.89 25.00
CA ILE A 257 8.65 -4.84 25.57
C ILE A 257 8.00 -6.22 25.59
N ASP A 258 8.66 -7.16 24.93
CA ASP A 258 8.27 -8.57 24.88
C ASP A 258 9.56 -9.39 24.88
N ILE A 259 10.01 -9.77 26.07
CA ILE A 259 11.28 -10.48 26.30
C ILE A 259 10.96 -11.96 26.53
N PRO A 260 11.37 -12.89 25.66
CA PRO A 260 11.14 -14.31 25.93
C PRO A 260 11.97 -14.77 27.14
N ARG A 261 11.41 -15.67 27.94
CA ARG A 261 12.09 -16.31 29.08
C ARG A 261 13.21 -17.24 28.64
N GLU A 262 13.23 -17.62 27.38
CA GLU A 262 14.31 -18.39 26.78
C GLU A 262 14.85 -17.65 25.55
N ILE A 263 16.12 -17.25 25.59
CA ILE A 263 16.83 -16.57 24.50
C ILE A 263 18.00 -17.46 24.08
N SER A 264 18.00 -17.91 22.82
CA SER A 264 19.10 -18.73 22.29
C SER A 264 19.42 -19.97 23.14
N LYS A 265 18.37 -20.67 23.63
CA LYS A 265 18.44 -21.84 24.54
C LYS A 265 18.93 -21.56 25.97
N ARG A 266 19.20 -20.29 26.32
CA ARG A 266 19.47 -19.87 27.70
C ARG A 266 18.18 -19.38 28.35
N VAL A 267 17.94 -19.82 29.58
CA VAL A 267 16.84 -19.30 30.40
C VAL A 267 17.24 -17.95 30.98
N ILE A 268 16.41 -16.95 30.80
CA ILE A 268 16.55 -15.62 31.38
C ILE A 268 15.77 -15.60 32.70
N THR A 269 16.51 -15.43 33.78
CA THR A 269 15.96 -15.31 35.14
C THR A 269 15.23 -13.98 35.33
N ARG A 270 14.43 -13.89 36.38
CA ARG A 270 13.69 -12.67 36.74
C ARG A 270 14.63 -11.49 37.02
N GLU A 271 15.76 -11.76 37.66
CA GLU A 271 16.78 -10.75 38.00
C GLU A 271 17.48 -10.23 36.74
N GLU A 272 17.87 -11.12 35.83
CA GLU A 272 18.45 -10.77 34.54
C GLU A 272 17.46 -9.97 33.67
N ALA A 273 16.18 -10.33 33.68
CA ALA A 273 15.14 -9.58 32.98
C ALA A 273 14.98 -8.17 33.56
N LYS A 274 15.01 -8.03 34.90
CA LYS A 274 14.96 -6.73 35.57
C LYS A 274 16.16 -5.87 35.19
N GLU A 275 17.37 -6.42 35.24
CA GLU A 275 18.59 -5.71 34.86
C GLU A 275 18.57 -5.27 33.40
N LEU A 276 18.11 -6.13 32.48
CA LEU A 276 17.97 -5.78 31.07
C LEU A 276 16.97 -4.64 30.83
N ILE A 277 15.87 -4.58 31.61
CA ILE A 277 14.86 -3.52 31.49
C ILE A 277 15.36 -2.20 32.09
N GLU A 278 16.03 -2.24 33.24
CA GLU A 278 16.51 -1.05 33.96
C GLU A 278 17.77 -0.45 33.33
N LYS A 279 18.78 -1.28 33.06
CA LYS A 279 20.07 -0.85 32.50
C LYS A 279 20.05 -0.80 30.97
N GLY A 280 19.06 -1.42 30.33
CA GLY A 280 18.93 -1.51 28.88
C GLY A 280 19.90 -2.49 28.21
N GLN A 281 20.76 -3.18 28.98
CA GLN A 281 21.70 -4.17 28.50
C GLN A 281 22.10 -5.16 29.60
N ILE A 282 22.46 -6.39 29.21
CA ILE A 282 22.94 -7.45 30.09
C ILE A 282 23.93 -8.36 29.35
N GLY A 283 24.87 -8.95 30.09
CA GLY A 283 25.94 -9.81 29.56
C GLY A 283 27.33 -9.20 29.81
N PRO A 284 28.39 -9.71 29.14
CA PRO A 284 28.37 -10.72 28.07
C PRO A 284 28.00 -12.12 28.59
N PHE A 285 27.16 -12.82 27.83
CA PHE A 285 26.88 -14.25 28.04
C PHE A 285 27.68 -15.07 27.04
N ASP A 286 28.34 -16.13 27.49
CA ASP A 286 29.20 -17.02 26.72
C ASP A 286 28.53 -18.37 26.34
N ASP A 287 27.36 -18.64 26.90
CA ASP A 287 26.58 -19.87 26.77
C ASP A 287 25.39 -19.76 25.80
N LEU A 288 25.31 -18.69 25.00
CA LEU A 288 24.22 -18.53 24.03
C LEU A 288 24.43 -19.47 22.84
N ILE A 289 23.40 -20.21 22.45
CA ILE A 289 23.48 -21.19 21.36
C ILE A 289 22.82 -20.64 20.08
N ALA A 290 23.54 -20.70 18.95
CA ALA A 290 23.05 -20.21 17.67
C ALA A 290 22.02 -21.16 17.06
N LYS A 291 20.82 -20.65 16.73
CA LYS A 291 19.72 -21.46 16.17
C LYS A 291 20.07 -22.14 14.84
N LYS A 292 20.96 -21.55 14.04
CA LYS A 292 21.35 -22.08 12.71
C LYS A 292 22.51 -23.08 12.76
N THR A 293 23.51 -22.83 13.60
CA THR A 293 24.77 -23.60 13.60
C THR A 293 24.91 -24.51 14.82
N GLY A 294 24.12 -24.31 15.88
CA GLY A 294 24.22 -25.07 17.12
C GLY A 294 25.43 -24.72 17.98
N ASN A 295 26.32 -23.83 17.51
CA ASN A 295 27.55 -23.47 18.23
C ASN A 295 27.26 -22.43 19.33
N PRO A 296 27.97 -22.52 20.46
CA PRO A 296 27.95 -21.47 21.48
C PRO A 296 28.61 -20.19 20.94
N TYR A 297 28.13 -19.04 21.40
CA TYR A 297 28.68 -17.74 21.04
C TYR A 297 28.54 -16.75 22.19
N THR A 298 29.48 -15.81 22.26
CA THR A 298 29.45 -14.74 23.27
C THR A 298 28.72 -13.52 22.75
N ALA A 299 27.70 -13.03 23.47
CA ALA A 299 27.03 -11.78 23.13
C ALA A 299 26.48 -11.04 24.35
N ILE A 300 26.41 -9.71 24.22
CA ILE A 300 25.67 -8.82 25.12
C ILE A 300 24.26 -8.65 24.55
N LEU A 301 23.23 -8.89 25.37
CA LEU A 301 21.85 -8.61 25.03
C LEU A 301 21.52 -7.16 25.40
N TYR A 302 20.89 -6.41 24.50
CA TYR A 302 20.50 -5.02 24.77
C TYR A 302 19.12 -4.69 24.20
N LEU A 303 18.44 -3.72 24.80
CA LEU A 303 17.16 -3.21 24.30
C LEU A 303 17.38 -2.15 23.22
N LYS A 304 16.86 -2.42 22.02
CA LYS A 304 16.87 -1.46 20.89
C LYS A 304 15.88 -0.32 21.12
N LYS A 305 15.97 0.74 20.31
CA LYS A 305 15.03 1.88 20.34
C LYS A 305 13.57 1.46 20.19
N ASN A 306 13.30 0.42 19.41
CA ASN A 306 11.98 -0.18 19.19
C ASN A 306 11.56 -1.19 20.28
N GLN A 307 12.26 -1.24 21.42
CA GLN A 307 11.99 -2.11 22.57
C GLN A 307 12.15 -3.62 22.30
N ARG A 308 12.79 -3.99 21.19
CA ARG A 308 13.16 -5.37 20.89
C ARG A 308 14.58 -5.68 21.34
N ILE A 309 14.84 -6.95 21.61
CA ILE A 309 16.17 -7.45 21.97
C ILE A 309 17.11 -7.39 20.77
N GLY A 310 18.31 -6.87 20.99
CA GLY A 310 19.44 -6.90 20.10
C GLY A 310 20.59 -7.71 20.69
N TYR A 311 21.45 -8.21 19.81
CA TYR A 311 22.69 -8.90 20.16
C TYR A 311 23.86 -8.00 19.77
N ARG A 312 24.79 -7.78 20.69
CA ARG A 312 26.09 -7.16 20.47
C ARG A 312 27.15 -8.24 20.65
N PHE A 313 27.73 -8.67 19.54
CA PHE A 313 28.81 -9.65 19.54
C PHE A 313 30.13 -8.91 19.79
N ALA A 314 31.04 -9.54 20.55
CA ALA A 314 32.42 -9.06 20.62
C ALA A 314 33.03 -9.08 19.21
N LYS A 315 33.94 -8.13 18.91
CA LYS A 315 34.71 -8.19 17.66
C LYS A 315 35.49 -9.50 17.69
N ARG A 316 35.37 -10.31 16.64
CA ARG A 316 36.28 -11.42 16.39
C ARG A 316 37.66 -10.82 16.16
N GLU A 317 38.63 -11.24 16.97
CA GLU A 317 40.06 -11.06 16.66
C GLU A 317 40.42 -11.87 15.40
#